data_AF-A0A7W0YMQ0-F1
#
_entry.id   AF-A0A7W0YMQ0-F1
#
_cell.length_a   1.000
_cell.length_b   1.000
_cell.length_c   1.000
_cell.angle_alpha   90.00
_cell.angle_beta   90.00
_cell.angle_gamma   90.00
#
_symmetry.space_group_name_H-M   'P 1'
#
loop_
_entity.id
_entity.type
_entity.pdbx_description
1 polymer ?
#
loop_
_entity_poly.entity_id
_entity_poly.type
_entity_poly.pdbx_seq_one_letter_code
_entity_poly.pdbx_strand_id
1 'polypeptide(L)'
;MTGLLGQILVLPTFGMLIVGLILSVAGILLLPFAIAVYGLLVVVAALGGFLAVAHAMGETYIRRRMAVGAFIGSPNSYRYLLIGLGALAALWLVWSVFGWVPVAGDLIRGAAFLVTWLLATTGFGAALLSRAGIRENFAGRLIPPEALTDEYLWATPQFGVPAGRRPGGRTPTRGL
;
A
#
# COMPACT_ATOMS: atom_id res chain seq x y z
N MET A 1 -8.36 -8.33 -0.10
CA MET A 1 -9.23 -8.71 -1.25
C MET A 1 -9.40 -7.62 -2.29
N THR A 2 -9.42 -6.34 -1.89
CA THR A 2 -9.60 -5.20 -2.81
C THR A 2 -8.62 -5.15 -3.98
N GLY A 3 -7.35 -5.53 -3.77
CA GLY A 3 -6.35 -5.59 -4.84
C GLY A 3 -6.65 -6.61 -5.94
N LEU A 4 -7.07 -7.82 -5.56
CA LEU A 4 -7.45 -8.88 -6.50
C LEU A 4 -8.70 -8.49 -7.30
N LEU A 5 -9.71 -7.93 -6.60
CA LEU A 5 -10.90 -7.40 -7.27
C LEU A 5 -10.51 -6.28 -8.24
N GLY A 6 -9.63 -5.36 -7.82
CA GLY A 6 -9.11 -4.32 -8.68
C GLY A 6 -8.47 -4.88 -9.96
N GLN A 7 -7.58 -5.87 -9.85
CA GLN A 7 -6.93 -6.50 -11.01
C GLN A 7 -7.95 -7.08 -12.01
N ILE A 8 -9.00 -7.74 -11.52
CA ILE A 8 -10.07 -8.30 -12.35
C ILE A 8 -10.90 -7.19 -13.00
N LEU A 9 -11.21 -6.11 -12.25
CA LEU A 9 -12.03 -5.00 -12.74
C LEU A 9 -11.28 -4.02 -13.67
N VAL A 10 -9.95 -4.02 -13.67
CA VAL A 10 -9.15 -3.18 -14.57
C VAL A 10 -9.53 -3.43 -16.03
N LEU A 11 -9.58 -4.69 -16.45
CA LEU A 11 -9.88 -5.05 -17.84
C LEU A 11 -11.29 -4.60 -18.32
N PRO A 12 -12.40 -4.91 -17.62
CA PRO A 12 -13.72 -4.46 -18.05
C PRO A 12 -13.87 -2.94 -17.97
N THR A 13 -13.25 -2.27 -16.99
CA THR A 13 -13.28 -0.80 -16.91
C THR A 13 -12.60 -0.17 -18.12
N PHE A 14 -11.47 -0.73 -18.54
CA PHE A 14 -10.77 -0.30 -19.75
C PHE A 14 -11.60 -0.54 -21.01
N GLY A 15 -12.25 -1.70 -21.12
CA GLY A 15 -13.16 -2.02 -22.22
C GLY A 15 -14.32 -1.04 -22.33
N MET A 16 -14.99 -0.72 -21.20
CA MET A 16 -16.06 0.28 -21.18
C MET A 16 -15.58 1.66 -21.59
N LEU A 17 -14.39 2.06 -21.16
CA LEU A 17 -13.77 3.34 -21.54
C LEU A 17 -13.51 3.40 -23.06
N ILE A 18 -12.96 2.34 -23.63
CA ILE A 18 -12.72 2.24 -25.09
C ILE A 18 -14.05 2.32 -25.84
N VAL A 19 -15.06 1.54 -25.43
CA VAL A 19 -16.38 1.54 -26.07
C VAL A 19 -16.99 2.94 -26.04
N GLY A 20 -16.94 3.62 -24.88
CA GLY A 20 -17.42 5.00 -24.76
C GLY A 20 -16.70 5.98 -25.68
N LEU A 21 -15.37 5.87 -25.81
CA LEU A 21 -14.58 6.70 -26.72
C LEU A 21 -14.94 6.43 -28.19
N ILE A 22 -15.04 5.16 -28.60
CA ILE A 22 -15.35 4.77 -29.98
C ILE A 22 -16.73 5.28 -30.41
N LEU A 23 -17.73 5.25 -29.51
CA LEU A 23 -19.07 5.73 -29.80
C LEU A 23 -19.17 7.27 -29.96
N SER A 24 -18.09 8.00 -29.71
CA SER A 24 -18.05 9.46 -29.81
C SER A 24 -17.09 9.94 -30.91
N VAL A 25 -17.47 11.00 -31.62
CA VAL A 25 -16.63 11.59 -32.69
C VAL A 25 -15.30 12.11 -32.13
N ALA A 26 -15.34 12.78 -30.97
CA ALA A 26 -14.13 13.26 -30.29
C ALA A 26 -13.28 12.10 -29.72
N GLY A 27 -13.92 11.02 -29.27
CA GLY A 27 -13.23 9.93 -28.58
C GLY A 27 -12.37 9.07 -29.49
N ILE A 28 -12.74 8.89 -30.76
CA ILE A 28 -11.87 8.23 -31.75
C ILE A 28 -10.51 8.94 -31.85
N LEU A 29 -10.51 10.28 -31.81
CA LEU A 29 -9.29 11.07 -31.87
C LEU A 29 -8.45 10.96 -30.58
N LEU A 30 -9.11 10.82 -29.43
CA LEU A 30 -8.48 10.71 -28.11
C LEU A 30 -8.05 9.28 -27.74
N LEU A 31 -8.50 8.27 -28.49
CA LEU A 31 -8.27 6.85 -28.20
C LEU A 31 -6.79 6.49 -27.94
N PRO A 32 -5.80 6.87 -28.78
CA PRO A 32 -4.40 6.52 -28.50
C PRO A 32 -3.88 7.15 -27.21
N PHE A 33 -4.29 8.39 -26.90
CA PHE A 33 -3.92 9.06 -25.66
C PHE A 33 -4.56 8.39 -24.44
N ALA A 34 -5.84 8.02 -24.55
CA ALA A 34 -6.56 7.34 -23.47
C ALA A 34 -5.94 5.98 -23.13
N ILE A 35 -5.53 5.20 -24.13
CA ILE A 35 -4.82 3.93 -23.93
C ILE A 35 -3.51 4.16 -23.17
N ALA A 36 -2.69 5.12 -23.63
CA ALA A 36 -1.40 5.42 -23.01
C ALA A 36 -1.56 5.89 -21.56
N VAL A 37 -2.47 6.83 -21.31
CA VAL A 37 -2.74 7.37 -19.98
C VAL A 37 -3.30 6.31 -19.05
N TYR A 38 -4.26 5.49 -19.51
CA TYR A 38 -4.83 4.43 -18.70
C TYR A 38 -3.76 3.41 -18.29
N GLY A 39 -2.93 2.96 -19.24
CA GLY A 39 -1.81 2.06 -18.95
C GLY A 39 -0.82 2.67 -17.97
N LEU A 40 -0.45 3.93 -18.17
CA LEU A 40 0.44 4.66 -17.26
C LEU A 40 -0.15 4.74 -15.84
N LEU A 41 -1.44 5.05 -15.70
CA LEU A 41 -2.11 5.12 -14.40
C LEU A 41 -2.12 3.77 -13.68
N VAL A 42 -2.35 2.66 -14.40
CA VAL A 42 -2.28 1.31 -13.83
C VAL A 42 -0.86 1.01 -13.32
N VAL A 43 0.16 1.34 -14.13
CA VAL A 43 1.58 1.15 -13.74
C VAL A 43 1.93 2.00 -12.52
N VAL A 44 1.57 3.28 -12.50
CA VAL A 44 1.84 4.19 -11.37
C VAL A 44 1.10 3.72 -10.12
N ALA A 45 -0.15 3.28 -10.23
CA ALA A 45 -0.91 2.74 -9.09
C ALA A 45 -0.28 1.46 -8.53
N ALA A 46 0.18 0.55 -9.41
CA ALA A 46 0.84 -0.67 -9.00
C ALA A 46 2.20 -0.39 -8.33
N LEU A 47 3.04 0.46 -8.94
CA LEU A 47 4.35 0.83 -8.39
C LEU A 47 4.23 1.64 -7.10
N GLY A 48 3.38 2.67 -7.09
CA GLY A 48 3.13 3.48 -5.89
C GLY A 48 2.58 2.63 -4.74
N GLY A 49 1.66 1.72 -5.04
CA GLY A 49 1.16 0.76 -4.07
C GLY A 49 2.24 -0.18 -3.53
N PHE A 50 3.08 -0.74 -4.41
CA PHE A 50 4.20 -1.60 -4.03
C PHE A 50 5.22 -0.87 -3.13
N LEU A 51 5.58 0.37 -3.48
CA LEU A 51 6.48 1.20 -2.68
C LEU A 51 5.89 1.55 -1.31
N ALA A 52 4.57 1.81 -1.24
CA ALA A 52 3.89 2.04 0.02
C ALA A 52 3.94 0.81 0.94
N VAL A 53 3.76 -0.39 0.40
CA VAL A 53 3.89 -1.65 1.16
C VAL A 53 5.33 -1.86 1.62
N ALA A 54 6.32 -1.63 0.76
CA ALA A 54 7.73 -1.72 1.14
C ALA A 54 8.07 -0.75 2.29
N HIS A 55 7.60 0.50 2.21
CA HIS A 55 7.76 1.47 3.28
C HIS A 55 7.11 1.00 4.60
N ALA A 56 5.85 0.56 4.56
CA ALA A 56 5.13 0.09 5.75
C ALA A 56 5.81 -1.13 6.40
N MET A 57 6.36 -2.03 5.59
CA MET A 57 7.12 -3.18 6.06
C MET A 57 8.41 -2.75 6.79
N GLY A 58 9.18 -1.83 6.20
CA GLY A 58 10.40 -1.32 6.84
C GLY A 58 10.12 -0.50 8.11
N GLU A 59 9.01 0.24 8.14
CA GLU A 59 8.56 0.96 9.32
C GLU A 59 8.24 -0.01 10.47
N THR A 60 7.48 -1.07 10.18
CA THR A 60 7.14 -2.10 11.18
C THR A 60 8.39 -2.77 11.73
N TYR A 61 9.37 -3.07 10.87
CA TYR A 61 10.64 -3.68 11.28
C TYR A 61 11.46 -2.77 12.20
N ILE A 62 11.63 -1.50 11.84
CA ILE A 62 12.36 -0.54 12.69
C ILE A 62 11.61 -0.31 14.00
N ARG A 63 10.29 -0.12 13.98
CA ARG A 63 9.48 0.11 15.20
C ARG A 63 9.60 -1.04 16.18
N ARG A 64 9.51 -2.29 15.71
CA ARG A 64 9.74 -3.49 16.56
C ARG A 64 11.13 -3.50 17.17
N ARG A 65 12.15 -3.11 16.40
CA ARG A 65 13.54 -3.08 16.90
C ARG A 65 13.77 -1.98 17.94
N MET A 66 13.12 -0.83 17.80
CA MET A 66 13.13 0.24 18.82
C MET A 66 12.39 -0.18 20.09
N ALA A 67 11.28 -0.93 19.97
CA ALA A 67 10.57 -1.47 21.13
C ALA A 67 11.42 -2.44 21.96
N VAL A 68 12.40 -3.11 21.34
CA VAL A 68 13.36 -4.01 22.01
C VAL A 68 14.63 -3.26 22.45
N GLY A 69 14.61 -1.93 22.47
CA GLY A 69 15.69 -1.09 23.02
C GLY A 69 16.85 -0.81 22.07
N ALA A 70 16.72 -1.09 20.77
CA ALA A 70 17.75 -0.69 19.82
C ALA A 70 17.70 0.82 19.56
N PHE A 71 18.79 1.53 19.86
CA PHE A 71 18.97 2.93 19.52
C PHE A 71 19.14 3.11 18.01
N ILE A 72 18.03 3.35 17.32
CA ILE A 72 18.04 3.69 15.90
C ILE A 72 17.93 5.22 15.82
N GLY A 73 19.04 5.86 15.42
CA GLY A 73 19.07 7.31 15.22
C GLY A 73 18.02 7.76 14.20
N SER A 74 17.31 8.84 14.55
CA SER A 74 16.19 9.54 13.87
C SER A 74 15.31 8.75 12.88
N PRO A 75 13.97 8.79 13.06
CA PRO A 75 13.01 8.29 12.07
C PRO A 75 13.21 8.98 10.70
N ASN A 76 13.53 8.22 9.66
CA ASN A 76 13.67 8.73 8.29
C ASN A 76 12.91 7.83 7.31
N SER A 77 11.95 8.40 6.57
CA SER A 77 11.10 7.68 5.61
C SER A 77 11.90 6.93 4.53
N TYR A 78 13.03 7.48 4.09
CA TYR A 78 13.90 6.81 3.13
C TYR A 78 14.48 5.50 3.68
N ARG A 79 14.77 5.42 4.98
CA ARG A 79 15.29 4.20 5.61
C ARG A 79 14.24 3.10 5.65
N TYR A 80 12.97 3.44 5.92
CA TYR A 80 11.89 2.46 5.91
C TYR A 80 11.73 1.84 4.53
N LEU A 81 11.71 2.67 3.49
CA LEU A 81 11.61 2.21 2.11
C LEU A 81 12.81 1.35 1.70
N LEU A 82 14.04 1.75 2.05
CA LEU A 82 15.25 0.98 1.76
C LEU A 82 15.28 -0.38 2.47
N ILE A 83 14.82 -0.46 3.72
CA ILE A 83 14.77 -1.73 4.46
C ILE A 83 13.71 -2.66 3.85
N GLY A 84 12.53 -2.14 3.50
CA GLY A 84 11.49 -2.92 2.85
C GLY A 84 11.92 -3.44 1.48
N LEU A 85 12.49 -2.57 0.64
CA LEU A 85 13.04 -2.96 -0.65
C LEU A 85 14.23 -3.92 -0.49
N GLY A 86 15.09 -3.69 0.50
CA GLY A 86 16.22 -4.57 0.80
C GLY A 86 15.78 -5.98 1.20
N ALA A 87 14.72 -6.11 1.97
CA ALA A 87 14.14 -7.41 2.31
C ALA A 87 13.57 -8.14 1.08
N LEU A 88 12.96 -7.41 0.15
CA LEU A 88 12.47 -7.98 -1.11
C LEU A 88 13.62 -8.37 -2.04
N ALA A 89 14.63 -7.51 -2.14
CA ALA A 89 15.85 -7.79 -2.90
C ALA A 89 16.58 -9.01 -2.35
N ALA A 90 16.63 -9.18 -1.02
CA ALA A 90 17.24 -10.36 -0.38
C ALA A 90 16.60 -11.67 -0.85
N LEU A 91 15.27 -11.71 -1.04
CA LEU A 91 14.57 -12.89 -1.54
C LEU A 91 15.04 -13.28 -2.96
N TRP A 92 15.23 -12.28 -3.82
CA TRP A 92 15.77 -12.47 -5.17
C TRP A 92 17.27 -12.78 -5.19
N LEU A 93 18.04 -12.27 -4.23
CA LEU A 93 19.45 -12.63 -4.05
C LEU A 93 19.60 -14.09 -3.61
N VAL A 94 18.75 -14.57 -2.69
CA VAL A 94 18.72 -15.99 -2.31
C VAL A 94 18.44 -16.85 -3.53
N TRP A 95 17.44 -16.49 -4.35
CA TRP A 95 17.22 -17.20 -5.62
C TRP A 95 18.45 -17.17 -6.52
N SER A 96 19.12 -16.02 -6.67
CA SER A 96 20.30 -15.89 -7.53
C SER A 96 21.46 -16.80 -7.08
N VAL A 97 21.61 -17.02 -5.77
CA VAL A 97 22.64 -17.90 -5.19
C VAL A 97 22.28 -19.38 -5.35
N PHE A 98 21.00 -19.74 -5.25
CA PHE A 98 20.53 -21.14 -5.30
C PHE A 98 19.93 -21.56 -6.64
N GLY A 99 19.88 -20.66 -7.63
CA GLY A 99 19.25 -20.89 -8.93
C GLY A 99 19.93 -21.96 -9.78
N TRP A 100 21.15 -22.37 -9.42
CA TRP A 100 21.86 -23.49 -10.04
C TRP A 100 21.33 -24.86 -9.59
N VAL A 101 20.61 -24.93 -8.46
CA VAL A 101 19.98 -26.16 -7.98
C VAL A 101 18.60 -26.28 -8.64
N PRO A 102 18.30 -27.34 -9.42
CA PRO A 102 17.07 -27.39 -10.23
C PRO A 102 15.78 -27.24 -9.40
N VAL A 103 15.57 -28.12 -8.42
CA VAL A 103 14.33 -28.14 -7.62
C VAL A 103 14.27 -26.97 -6.65
N ALA A 104 15.37 -26.67 -5.96
CA ALA A 104 15.40 -25.57 -4.99
C ALA A 104 15.33 -24.20 -5.67
N GLY A 105 16.02 -24.01 -6.79
CA GLY A 105 16.01 -22.80 -7.58
C GLY A 105 14.60 -22.46 -8.08
N ASP A 106 13.87 -23.44 -8.63
CA ASP A 106 12.50 -23.23 -9.10
C ASP A 106 11.53 -22.92 -7.96
N LEU A 107 11.65 -23.61 -6.82
CA LEU A 107 10.85 -23.34 -5.62
C LEU A 107 11.09 -21.92 -5.07
N ILE A 108 12.36 -21.52 -4.93
CA ILE A 108 12.72 -20.19 -4.42
C ILE A 108 12.27 -19.11 -5.41
N ARG A 109 12.41 -19.35 -6.72
CA ARG A 109 11.90 -18.44 -7.76
C ARG A 109 10.40 -18.26 -7.66
N GLY A 110 9.66 -19.36 -7.54
CA GLY A 110 8.21 -19.37 -7.38
C GLY A 110 7.79 -18.61 -6.13
N ALA A 111 8.46 -18.86 -5.00
CA ALA A 111 8.21 -18.14 -3.76
C ALA A 111 8.51 -16.63 -3.88
N ALA A 112 9.64 -16.25 -4.48
CA ALA A 112 10.03 -14.86 -4.71
C ALA A 112 9.01 -14.12 -5.59
N PHE A 113 8.60 -14.77 -6.68
CA PHE A 113 7.58 -14.26 -7.57
C PHE A 113 6.22 -14.11 -6.85
N LEU A 114 5.78 -15.14 -6.14
CA LEU A 114 4.50 -15.13 -5.41
C LEU A 114 4.47 -14.04 -4.34
N VAL A 115 5.53 -13.89 -3.55
CA VAL A 115 5.62 -12.83 -2.53
C VAL A 115 5.59 -11.46 -3.19
N THR A 116 6.37 -11.25 -4.25
CA THR A 116 6.39 -9.98 -4.99
C THR A 116 5.00 -9.66 -5.56
N TRP A 117 4.33 -10.65 -6.14
CA TRP A 117 2.99 -10.52 -6.70
C TRP A 117 1.94 -10.24 -5.62
N LEU A 118 1.97 -10.93 -4.48
CA LEU A 118 1.06 -10.69 -3.36
C LEU A 118 1.23 -9.27 -2.80
N LEU A 119 2.47 -8.80 -2.66
CA LEU A 119 2.75 -7.44 -2.17
C LEU A 119 2.33 -6.38 -3.19
N ALA A 120 2.58 -6.59 -4.48
CA ALA A 120 2.11 -5.70 -5.54
C ALA A 120 0.58 -5.64 -5.58
N THR A 121 -0.09 -6.77 -5.44
CA THR A 121 -1.56 -6.85 -5.41
C THR A 121 -2.14 -6.16 -4.17
N THR A 122 -1.53 -6.37 -3.01
CA THR A 122 -1.92 -5.71 -1.76
C THR A 122 -1.71 -4.20 -1.85
N GLY A 123 -0.56 -3.76 -2.38
CA GLY A 123 -0.24 -2.37 -2.61
C GLY A 123 -1.19 -1.70 -3.60
N PHE A 124 -1.52 -2.37 -4.70
CA PHE A 124 -2.51 -1.90 -5.67
C PHE A 124 -3.90 -1.73 -5.03
N GLY A 125 -4.33 -2.70 -4.21
CA GLY A 125 -5.56 -2.58 -3.43
C GLY A 125 -5.53 -1.41 -2.44
N ALA A 126 -4.39 -1.16 -1.79
CA ALA A 126 -4.19 -0.02 -0.91
C ALA A 126 -4.23 1.31 -1.68
N ALA A 127 -3.66 1.38 -2.89
CA ALA A 127 -3.69 2.56 -3.75
C ALA A 127 -5.12 2.87 -4.24
N LEU A 128 -5.89 1.84 -4.60
CA LEU A 128 -7.30 2.00 -4.97
C LEU A 128 -8.12 2.49 -3.78
N LEU A 129 -7.94 1.86 -2.61
CA LEU A 129 -8.61 2.27 -1.39
C LEU A 129 -8.24 3.70 -1.01
N SER A 130 -6.94 4.06 -1.04
CA SER A 130 -6.44 5.40 -0.71
C SER A 130 -6.85 6.48 -1.72
N ARG A 131 -7.50 6.09 -2.82
CA ARG A 131 -7.81 6.95 -3.96
C ARG A 131 -6.53 7.66 -4.46
N ALA A 132 -5.47 6.88 -4.65
CA ALA A 132 -4.12 7.32 -4.98
C ALA A 132 -3.49 8.27 -3.93
N GLY A 133 -3.79 8.04 -2.64
CA GLY A 133 -3.25 8.81 -1.52
C GLY A 133 -4.06 10.06 -1.15
N ILE A 134 -5.14 10.37 -1.87
CA ILE A 134 -5.98 11.54 -1.61
C ILE A 134 -6.81 11.39 -0.31
N ARG A 135 -7.09 10.17 0.13
CA ARG A 135 -7.71 9.97 1.46
C ARG A 135 -6.78 9.14 2.33
N GLU A 136 -6.46 9.69 3.49
CA GLU A 136 -5.40 9.22 4.40
C GLU A 136 -5.98 8.25 5.45
N ASN A 137 -7.28 8.36 5.73
CA ASN A 137 -7.96 7.72 6.86
C ASN A 137 -8.59 6.35 6.57
N PHE A 138 -8.18 5.65 5.51
CA PHE A 138 -8.80 4.35 5.19
C PHE A 138 -8.39 3.22 6.13
N ALA A 139 -7.15 3.25 6.64
CA ALA A 139 -6.69 2.29 7.63
C ALA A 139 -7.27 2.57 9.03
N GLY A 140 -7.40 3.84 9.42
CA GLY A 140 -7.96 4.25 10.72
C GLY A 140 -9.46 3.99 10.89
N ARG A 141 -10.18 3.66 9.81
CA ARG A 141 -11.58 3.23 9.88
C ARG A 141 -11.73 1.75 10.28
N LEU A 142 -10.72 0.93 10.02
CA LEU A 142 -10.75 -0.52 10.26
C LEU A 142 -10.13 -0.89 11.61
N ILE A 143 -9.18 -0.09 12.11
CA ILE A 143 -8.56 -0.26 13.42
C ILE A 143 -8.58 1.12 14.10
N PRO A 144 -9.34 1.31 15.19
CA PRO A 144 -9.31 2.54 15.95
C PRO A 144 -7.88 2.88 16.36
N PRO A 145 -7.43 4.15 16.33
CA PRO A 145 -6.09 4.53 16.80
C PRO A 145 -5.80 4.05 18.22
N GLU A 146 -6.84 3.91 19.05
CA GLU A 146 -6.74 3.40 20.42
C GLU A 146 -6.44 1.89 20.47
N ALA A 147 -6.77 1.11 19.45
CA ALA A 147 -6.47 -0.31 19.37
C ALA A 147 -5.02 -0.62 18.91
N LEU A 148 -4.26 0.42 18.56
CA LEU A 148 -2.84 0.33 18.16
C LEU A 148 -1.89 0.68 19.32
N THR A 149 -2.41 1.01 20.50
CA THR A 149 -1.62 1.26 21.72
C THR A 149 -1.90 0.18 22.76
N ASP A 150 -0.85 -0.26 23.46
CA ASP A 150 -0.95 -1.23 24.57
C ASP A 150 -1.83 -0.71 25.73
N GLU A 151 -2.14 0.59 25.72
CA GLU A 151 -3.09 1.26 26.60
C GLU A 151 -4.47 0.56 26.61
N TYR A 152 -4.89 -0.03 25.49
CA TYR A 152 -6.14 -0.78 25.41
C TYR A 152 -6.12 -2.15 26.11
N LEU A 153 -4.94 -2.74 26.32
CA LEU A 153 -4.79 -4.06 26.94
C LEU A 153 -4.87 -4.01 28.47
N TRP A 154 -4.60 -2.85 29.07
CA TRP A 154 -4.67 -2.65 30.53
C TRP A 154 -5.67 -1.57 30.95
N ALA A 155 -6.26 -0.83 30.02
CA ALA A 155 -7.41 0.03 30.32
C ALA A 155 -8.57 -0.84 30.81
N THR A 156 -8.85 -0.80 32.12
CA THR A 156 -10.02 -1.40 32.71
C THR A 156 -11.25 -0.84 31.99
N PRO A 157 -12.14 -1.68 31.41
CA PRO A 157 -13.30 -1.19 30.69
C PRO A 157 -14.15 -0.36 31.66
N GLN A 158 -14.22 0.95 31.44
CA GLN A 158 -15.20 1.80 32.13
C GLN A 158 -16.56 1.55 31.48
N PHE A 159 -17.15 0.38 31.77
CA PHE A 159 -18.55 0.13 31.47
C PHE A 159 -19.38 1.24 32.14
N GLY A 160 -19.96 2.14 31.35
CA GLY A 160 -20.92 3.13 31.82
C GLY A 160 -20.58 4.61 31.61
N VAL A 161 -19.44 4.98 31.01
CA VAL A 161 -19.15 6.38 30.69
C VAL A 161 -19.15 6.58 29.16
N PRO A 162 -20.09 7.34 28.58
CA PRO A 162 -19.97 7.74 27.18
C PRO A 162 -18.70 8.59 27.08
N ALA A 163 -17.71 8.11 26.31
CA ALA A 163 -16.44 8.79 26.09
C ALA A 163 -16.72 10.25 25.67
N GLY A 164 -16.47 11.15 26.61
CA GLY A 164 -16.72 12.57 26.44
C GLY A 164 -15.94 13.09 25.25
N ARG A 165 -16.65 13.83 24.39
CA ARG A 165 -16.12 14.66 23.30
C ARG A 165 -14.84 15.36 23.76
N ARG A 166 -13.69 15.01 23.17
CA ARG A 166 -12.42 15.71 23.42
C ARG A 166 -12.56 17.19 23.03
N PRO A 167 -12.21 18.17 23.89
CA PRO A 167 -12.33 19.58 23.55
C PRO A 167 -11.25 19.99 22.52
N GLY A 168 -11.69 20.61 21.42
CA GLY A 168 -10.99 21.68 20.70
C GLY A 168 -9.70 21.35 19.94
N GLY A 169 -9.81 21.08 18.63
CA GLY A 169 -8.69 21.12 17.69
C GLY A 169 -8.94 22.13 16.55
N ARG A 170 -8.54 23.39 16.78
CA ARG A 170 -8.32 24.53 15.85
C ARG A 170 -9.28 24.72 14.64
N THR A 171 -10.17 25.70 14.76
CA THR A 171 -10.74 26.45 13.63
C THR A 171 -9.64 27.34 13.02
N PRO A 172 -9.37 27.30 11.70
CA PRO A 172 -8.48 28.28 11.07
C PRO A 172 -9.19 29.63 11.00
N THR A 173 -8.68 30.62 11.73
CA THR A 173 -9.07 32.02 11.57
C THR A 173 -8.61 32.51 10.20
N ARG A 174 -9.56 32.68 9.27
CA ARG A 174 -9.37 33.56 8.11
C ARG A 174 -9.27 34.98 8.65
N GLY A 175 -8.07 35.54 8.64
CA GLY A 175 -7.88 36.98 8.79
C GLY A 175 -8.47 37.70 7.57
N LEU A 176 -9.24 38.73 7.84
CA LEU A 176 -9.47 39.87 6.95
C LEU A 176 -8.31 40.86 7.16
#